data_AF-A0A1H9GNM7-F1
#
_entry.id   AF-A0A1H9GNM7-F1
#
_cell.length_a   1.000
_cell.length_b   1.000
_cell.length_c   1.000
_cell.angle_alpha   90.00
_cell.angle_beta   90.00
_cell.angle_gamma   90.00
#
_symmetry.space_group_name_H-M   'P 1'
#
loop_
_entity.id
_entity.type
_entity.pdbx_description
1 polymer ?
#
loop_
_entity_poly.entity_id
_entity_poly.type
_entity_poly.pdbx_seq_one_letter_code
_entity_poly.pdbx_strand_id
1 'polypeptide(L)' 'MTQTHFTTSDRKSKHLSFKERGQIELLKKQGYSNRAIARILGRAPQTIHNEIKRG' A
#
# COMPACT_ATOMS: atom_id res chain seq x y z
N MET A 1 -36.30 12.56 9.06
CA MET A 1 -35.03 12.24 9.76
C MET A 1 -34.15 11.49 8.78
N THR A 2 -33.23 12.16 8.10
CA THR A 2 -32.33 11.55 7.12
C THR A 2 -30.96 11.38 7.76
N GLN A 3 -30.63 10.15 8.17
CA GLN A 3 -29.31 9.83 8.69
C GLN A 3 -28.39 9.47 7.52
N THR A 4 -27.64 10.45 7.05
CA THR A 4 -26.55 10.27 6.09
C THR A 4 -25.31 9.79 6.84
N HIS A 5 -25.04 8.48 6.79
CA HIS A 5 -23.78 7.91 7.27
C HIS A 5 -22.64 8.32 6.32
N PHE A 6 -22.11 9.53 6.50
CA PHE A 6 -20.80 9.85 5.97
C PHE A 6 -19.76 9.18 6.87
N THR A 7 -19.44 7.91 6.59
CA THR A 7 -18.21 7.30 7.11
C THR A 7 -17.05 7.94 6.37
N THR A 8 -16.74 9.19 6.72
CA THR A 8 -15.50 9.86 6.38
C THR A 8 -14.42 9.23 7.26
N SER A 9 -14.19 7.93 7.08
CA SER A 9 -13.00 7.27 7.61
C SER A 9 -11.86 7.93 6.88
N ASP A 10 -11.17 8.83 7.58
CA ASP A 10 -9.95 9.52 7.20
C ASP A 10 -9.23 8.70 6.14
N ARG A 11 -9.46 9.04 4.87
CA ARG A 11 -8.83 8.31 3.78
C ARG A 11 -7.39 8.64 3.99
N LYS A 12 -6.62 7.67 4.51
CA LYS A 12 -5.15 7.69 4.60
C LYS A 12 -4.62 7.78 3.17
N SER A 13 -4.84 8.92 2.55
CA SER A 13 -4.26 9.39 1.30
C SER A 13 -2.81 9.68 1.65
N LYS A 14 -2.06 8.60 1.75
CA LYS A 14 -0.60 8.65 1.90
C LYS A 14 -0.09 7.69 0.84
N HIS A 15 -0.19 8.15 -0.40
CA HIS A 15 0.42 7.52 -1.55
C HIS A 15 1.83 7.03 -1.18
N LEU A 16 2.24 5.88 -1.72
CA LEU A 16 3.61 5.41 -1.56
C LEU A 16 4.56 6.54 -1.97
N SER A 17 5.48 6.89 -1.09
CA SER A 17 6.58 7.79 -1.42
C SER A 17 7.50 7.14 -2.46
N PHE A 18 8.23 7.94 -3.22
CA PHE A 18 9.19 7.43 -4.21
C PHE A 18 10.18 6.42 -3.59
N LYS A 19 10.61 6.67 -2.35
CA LYS A 19 11.48 5.77 -1.58
C LYS A 19 10.80 4.43 -1.28
N GLU A 20 9.54 4.45 -0.83
CA GLU A 20 8.79 3.22 -0.57
C GLU A 20 8.58 2.42 -1.87
N ARG A 21 8.31 3.09 -3.01
CA ARG A 21 8.21 2.42 -4.32
C ARG A 21 9.50 1.71 -4.70
N GLY A 22 10.64 2.40 -4.61
CA GLY A 22 11.95 1.79 -4.86
C GLY A 22 12.28 0.63 -3.93
N GLN A 23 11.88 0.71 -2.65
CA GLN A 23 12.01 -0.43 -1.72
C GLN A 23 11.13 -1.61 -2.11
N ILE A 24 9.90 -1.38 -2.57
CA ILE A 24 9.02 -2.45 -3.05
C ILE A 24 9.64 -3.18 -4.25
N GLU A 25 10.13 -2.43 -5.24
CA GLU A 25 10.78 -3.01 -6.42
C GLU A 25 12.04 -3.80 -6.06
N LEU A 26 12.89 -3.25 -5.19
CA LEU A 26 14.12 -3.92 -4.75
C LEU A 26 13.81 -5.22 -4.01
N LEU A 27 12.89 -5.18 -3.04
CA LEU A 27 12.48 -6.37 -2.29
C LEU A 27 11.79 -7.39 -3.20
N LYS A 28 11.03 -6.94 -4.19
CA LYS A 28 10.41 -7.83 -5.16
C LYS A 28 11.44 -8.53 -6.03
N LYS A 29 12.48 -7.81 -6.49
CA LYS A 29 13.63 -8.38 -7.23
C LYS A 29 14.42 -9.38 -6.39
N GLN A 30 14.50 -9.17 -5.08
CA GLN A 30 15.11 -10.12 -4.13
C GLN A 30 14.23 -11.37 -3.87
N GLY A 31 13.04 -11.48 -4.47
CA GLY A 31 12.17 -12.65 -4.35
C GLY A 31 11.23 -12.63 -3.15
N TYR A 32 11.12 -11.50 -2.44
CA TYR A 32 10.18 -11.39 -1.32
C TYR A 32 8.73 -11.46 -1.78
N SER A 33 7.89 -12.11 -0.96
CA SER A 33 6.45 -12.11 -1.18
C SER A 33 5.83 -10.74 -0.86
N ASN A 34 4.76 -10.38 -1.56
CA ASN A 34 4.08 -9.09 -1.38
C ASN A 34 3.62 -8.89 0.08
N ARG A 35 3.28 -9.98 0.78
CA ARG A 35 2.93 -9.96 2.21
C ARG A 35 4.15 -9.69 3.10
N ALA A 36 5.31 -10.24 2.79
CA ALA A 36 6.54 -9.95 3.52
C ALA A 36 6.93 -8.47 3.38
N ILE A 37 6.88 -7.95 2.15
CA ILE A 37 7.15 -6.53 1.84
C ILE A 37 6.17 -5.62 2.60
N ALA A 38 4.89 -5.99 2.62
CA ALA A 38 3.84 -5.28 3.34
C ALA A 38 4.13 -5.21 4.86
N ARG A 39 4.59 -6.30 5.48
CA ARG A 39 4.99 -6.30 6.90
C ARG A 39 6.20 -5.40 7.14
N ILE A 40 7.21 -5.45 6.27
CA ILE A 40 8.43 -4.64 6.39
C ILE A 40 8.10 -3.14 6.30
N LEU A 41 7.24 -2.75 5.35
CA LEU A 41 6.87 -1.35 5.12
C LEU A 41 5.71 -0.87 5.99
N GLY A 42 5.10 -1.76 6.80
CA GLY A 42 3.90 -1.44 7.57
C GLY A 42 2.71 -1.03 6.70
N ARG A 43 2.64 -1.54 5.46
CA ARG A 43 1.59 -1.22 4.48
C ARG A 43 0.66 -2.40 4.28
N ALA A 44 -0.52 -2.14 3.72
CA ALA A 44 -1.43 -3.22 3.36
C ALA A 44 -0.84 -4.05 2.19
N PRO A 45 -0.98 -5.39 2.18
CA PRO A 45 -0.57 -6.22 1.04
C PRO A 45 -1.21 -5.78 -0.28
N GLN A 46 -2.43 -5.24 -0.22
CA GLN A 46 -3.14 -4.68 -1.36
C GLN A 46 -2.40 -3.47 -1.96
N THR A 47 -1.80 -2.61 -1.12
CA THR A 47 -1.02 -1.45 -1.57
C THR A 47 0.22 -1.90 -2.35
N ILE A 48 0.91 -2.94 -1.88
CA ILE A 48 2.07 -3.53 -2.56
C ILE A 48 1.66 -4.18 -3.88
N HIS A 49 0.55 -4.94 -3.89
CA HIS A 49 0.02 -5.53 -5.12
C HIS A 49 -0.35 -4.46 -6.16
N ASN A 50 -1.04 -3.41 -5.73
CA ASN A 50 -1.43 -2.31 -6.61
C ASN A 50 -0.21 -1.56 -7.15
N GLU A 51 0.86 -1.42 -6.37
CA GLU A 51 2.11 -0.83 -6.84
C GLU A 51 2.80 -1.72 -7.88
N ILE A 52 2.94 -3.02 -7.62
CA ILE A 52 3.52 -3.98 -8.57
C ILE A 52 2.70 -4.06 -9.87
N LYS A 53 1.37 -3.91 -9.78
CA LYS A 53 0.48 -3.89 -10.96
C LYS A 53 0.51 -2.54 -11.70
N ARG A 54 0.87 -1.46 -11.01
CA ARG A 54 1.05 -0.12 -11.60
C ARG A 54 2.43 0.05 -12.24
N GLY A 55 3.43 -0.66 -11.70
CA GLY A 55 4.75 -0.84 -12.30
C GLY A 55 4.63 -1.44 -13.70
#